data_AF-A0A4Q3UZJ9-F1
#
_entry.id   AF-A0A4Q3UZJ9-F1
#
_cell.length_a   1.000
_cell.length_b   1.000
_cell.length_c   1.000
_cell.angle_alpha   90.00
_cell.angle_beta   90.00
_cell.angle_gamma   90.00
#
_symmetry.space_group_name_H-M   'P 1'
#
loop_
_entity.id
_entity.type
_entity.pdbx_description
1 polymer ?
#
loop_
_entity_poly.entity_id
_entity_poly.type
_entity_poly.pdbx_seq_one_letter_code
_entity_poly.pdbx_strand_id
1 'polypeptide(L)'
;MRICLMALLAVALAGTGCATVQPDSAPAAVKADLAQIAGDVSDLSLRAYVERMVSFGTRHTLSDTKSETRGIGAARRWVEAEFKSMSAACDQCLEVVLPLDTVTGQRVPSPTEVVNVVAIQRGTTDPDRVIIIQGHLDSRVTDVMDFTSDAPGANDDASGVAAVMETARVLSKRKFGATLVYAALSGEEQGLLGGKILADYAKAKGWDVLAVLNNDIVGNTRGMAATVDSQVRVFSEGVRSAETQAQGNARRSVG
;
A
#
# COMPACT_ATOMS: atom_id res chain seq x y z
N MET A 1 -51.46 -27.60 58.43
CA MET A 1 -50.05 -28.02 58.61
C MET A 1 -49.43 -28.16 57.23
N ARG A 2 -48.65 -27.13 56.80
CA ARG A 2 -47.81 -27.00 55.58
C ARG A 2 -48.53 -27.19 54.23
N ILE A 3 -48.45 -26.27 53.26
CA ILE A 3 -47.29 -26.05 52.35
C ILE A 3 -47.51 -24.66 51.69
N CYS A 4 -46.67 -23.68 52.02
CA CYS A 4 -45.62 -23.06 51.19
C CYS A 4 -46.10 -22.39 49.88
N LEU A 5 -46.08 -21.06 49.96
CA LEU A 5 -46.14 -20.06 48.89
C LEU A 5 -44.89 -20.18 47.98
N MET A 6 -45.07 -20.29 46.67
CA MET A 6 -43.99 -20.07 45.68
C MET A 6 -44.41 -18.93 44.75
N ALA A 7 -43.85 -17.75 44.98
CA ALA A 7 -43.88 -16.65 44.04
C ALA A 7 -42.74 -16.86 43.03
N LEU A 8 -43.06 -17.09 41.76
CA LEU A 8 -42.08 -17.04 40.68
C LEU A 8 -41.78 -15.57 40.35
N LEU A 9 -40.56 -15.14 40.68
CA LEU A 9 -40.00 -13.89 40.23
C LEU A 9 -39.29 -14.14 38.88
N ALA A 10 -39.88 -13.67 37.78
CA ALA A 10 -39.24 -13.71 36.47
C ALA A 10 -38.17 -12.61 36.39
N VAL A 11 -36.89 -13.01 36.47
CA VAL A 11 -35.76 -12.11 36.22
C VAL A 11 -35.58 -12.00 34.71
N ALA A 12 -35.91 -10.85 34.14
CA ALA A 12 -35.57 -10.52 32.75
C ALA A 12 -34.05 -10.29 32.67
N LEU A 13 -33.31 -11.26 32.12
CA LEU A 13 -31.93 -11.02 31.69
C LEU A 13 -31.96 -10.10 30.48
N ALA A 14 -31.64 -8.83 30.68
CA ALA A 14 -31.27 -7.93 29.60
C ALA A 14 -29.96 -8.44 29.01
N GLY A 15 -30.06 -9.23 27.94
CA GLY A 15 -28.92 -9.60 27.11
C GLY A 15 -28.32 -8.31 26.54
N THR A 16 -27.11 -7.97 26.96
CA THR A 16 -26.24 -7.05 26.23
C THR A 16 -25.99 -7.66 24.85
N GLY A 17 -26.80 -7.23 23.88
CA GLY A 17 -26.59 -7.58 22.49
C GLY A 17 -25.22 -7.05 22.05
N CYS A 18 -24.37 -7.94 21.54
CA CYS A 18 -23.28 -7.53 20.67
C CYS A 18 -23.90 -6.72 19.53
N ALA A 19 -23.67 -5.41 19.51
CA ALA A 19 -23.98 -4.60 18.36
C ALA A 19 -23.15 -5.13 17.19
N THR A 20 -23.80 -5.80 16.26
CA THR A 20 -23.22 -6.10 14.95
C THR A 20 -23.01 -4.76 14.27
N VAL A 21 -21.75 -4.34 14.09
CA VAL A 21 -21.42 -3.18 13.26
C VAL A 21 -21.94 -3.50 11.87
N GLN A 22 -23.03 -2.85 11.46
CA GLN A 22 -23.53 -3.04 10.11
C GLN A 22 -22.50 -2.48 9.13
N PRO A 23 -22.17 -3.23 8.05
CA PRO A 23 -21.14 -2.84 7.08
C PRO A 23 -21.46 -1.54 6.33
N ASP A 24 -22.65 -0.98 6.53
CA ASP A 24 -23.19 0.14 5.77
C ASP A 24 -23.46 1.39 6.64
N SER A 25 -22.81 1.49 7.80
CA SER A 25 -23.01 2.53 8.83
C SER A 25 -22.31 3.87 8.56
N ALA A 26 -21.55 4.00 7.46
CA ALA A 26 -20.89 5.26 7.10
C ALA A 26 -21.93 6.36 6.77
N PRO A 27 -21.71 7.62 7.17
CA PRO A 27 -22.58 8.74 6.80
C PRO A 27 -22.76 8.85 5.28
N ALA A 28 -23.94 9.25 4.81
CA ALA A 28 -24.25 9.35 3.38
C ALA A 28 -23.25 10.24 2.60
N ALA A 29 -22.77 11.31 3.23
CA ALA A 29 -21.75 12.18 2.65
C ALA A 29 -20.42 11.45 2.39
N VAL A 30 -19.99 10.57 3.31
CA VAL A 30 -18.78 9.75 3.13
C VAL A 30 -18.97 8.77 1.98
N LYS A 31 -20.13 8.11 1.88
CA LYS A 31 -20.42 7.19 0.78
C LYS A 31 -20.40 7.89 -0.58
N ALA A 32 -20.99 9.09 -0.67
CA ALA A 32 -20.96 9.89 -1.90
C ALA A 32 -19.52 10.31 -2.27
N ASP A 33 -18.70 10.68 -1.27
CA ASP A 33 -17.31 11.04 -1.48
C ASP A 33 -16.47 9.87 -2.00
N LEU A 34 -16.65 8.69 -1.40
CA LEU A 34 -16.01 7.44 -1.84
C LEU A 34 -16.44 7.05 -3.25
N ALA A 35 -17.71 7.22 -3.61
CA ALA A 35 -18.22 6.95 -4.95
C ALA A 35 -17.59 7.90 -5.99
N GLN A 36 -17.40 9.19 -5.63
CA GLN A 36 -16.70 10.14 -6.49
C GLN A 36 -15.23 9.76 -6.66
N ILE A 37 -14.53 9.42 -5.57
CA ILE A 37 -13.13 8.94 -5.63
C ILE A 37 -13.02 7.73 -6.55
N ALA A 38 -13.92 6.76 -6.42
CA ALA A 38 -13.95 5.58 -7.29
C ALA A 38 -14.22 5.96 -8.76
N GLY A 39 -15.10 6.93 -9.01
CA GLY A 39 -15.39 7.44 -10.35
C GLY A 39 -14.26 8.24 -10.99
N ASP A 40 -13.35 8.80 -10.19
CA ASP A 40 -12.18 9.55 -10.67
C ASP A 40 -11.03 8.63 -11.14
N VAL A 41 -11.09 7.32 -10.83
CA VAL A 41 -10.11 6.31 -11.25
C VAL A 41 -10.22 6.07 -12.77
N SER A 42 -9.08 6.02 -13.43
CA SER A 42 -8.94 5.88 -14.88
C SER A 42 -8.23 4.57 -15.25
N ASP A 43 -8.96 3.68 -15.91
CA ASP A 43 -8.42 2.45 -16.50
C ASP A 43 -7.33 2.74 -17.55
N LEU A 44 -7.50 3.82 -18.33
CA LEU A 44 -6.50 4.30 -19.29
C LEU A 44 -5.19 4.71 -18.60
N SER A 45 -5.27 5.41 -17.46
CA SER A 45 -4.09 5.83 -16.70
C SER A 45 -3.35 4.62 -16.12
N LEU A 46 -4.10 3.70 -15.49
CA LEU A 46 -3.56 2.44 -14.96
C LEU A 46 -2.83 1.64 -16.04
N ARG A 47 -3.48 1.46 -17.21
CA ARG A 47 -2.88 0.77 -18.35
C ARG A 47 -1.61 1.45 -18.84
N ALA A 48 -1.63 2.78 -18.99
CA ALA A 48 -0.48 3.55 -19.44
C ALA A 48 0.71 3.42 -18.47
N TYR A 49 0.47 3.43 -17.16
CA TYR A 49 1.51 3.23 -16.16
C TYR A 49 2.15 1.83 -16.26
N VAL A 50 1.34 0.78 -16.40
CA VAL A 50 1.83 -0.60 -16.58
C VAL A 50 2.65 -0.70 -17.88
N GLU A 51 2.10 -0.26 -19.01
CA GLU A 51 2.79 -0.32 -20.30
C GLU A 51 4.11 0.46 -20.28
N ARG A 52 4.14 1.62 -19.60
CA ARG A 52 5.36 2.39 -19.43
C ARG A 52 6.39 1.64 -18.58
N MET A 53 6.00 1.04 -17.47
CA MET A 53 6.93 0.26 -16.64
C MET A 53 7.46 -0.99 -17.36
N VAL A 54 6.62 -1.67 -18.14
CA VAL A 54 7.01 -2.78 -19.01
C VAL A 54 8.05 -2.35 -20.04
N SER A 55 7.93 -1.14 -20.59
CA SER A 55 8.82 -0.63 -21.64
C SER A 55 10.29 -0.47 -21.20
N PHE A 56 10.58 -0.47 -19.90
CA PHE A 56 11.97 -0.42 -19.40
C PHE A 56 12.73 -1.75 -19.59
N GLY A 57 12.08 -2.79 -20.13
CA GLY A 57 12.65 -4.10 -20.44
C GLY A 57 12.86 -4.96 -19.20
N THR A 58 13.69 -4.51 -18.27
CA THR A 58 13.81 -5.06 -16.92
C THR A 58 13.84 -3.93 -15.92
N ARG A 59 13.30 -4.17 -14.72
CA ARG A 59 13.43 -3.27 -13.58
C ARG A 59 14.17 -3.98 -12.43
N HIS A 60 15.01 -4.97 -12.75
CA HIS A 60 15.77 -5.70 -11.74
C HIS A 60 16.58 -4.74 -10.86
N THR A 61 16.65 -4.98 -9.56
CA THR A 61 17.31 -4.07 -8.60
C THR A 61 18.77 -3.78 -8.93
N LEU A 62 19.47 -4.76 -9.51
CA LEU A 62 20.86 -4.66 -9.98
C LEU A 62 21.00 -4.20 -11.45
N SER A 63 19.90 -3.90 -12.13
CA SER A 63 19.94 -3.46 -13.53
C SER A 63 20.46 -2.03 -13.67
N ASP A 64 20.66 -1.60 -14.92
CA ASP A 64 21.25 -0.30 -15.25
C ASP A 64 20.55 0.88 -14.54
N THR A 65 21.36 1.78 -13.98
CA THR A 65 20.89 2.98 -13.27
C THR A 65 21.07 4.28 -14.05
N LYS A 66 21.81 4.25 -15.17
CA LYS A 66 22.25 5.41 -15.94
C LYS A 66 21.44 5.64 -17.21
N SER A 67 20.98 4.57 -17.85
CA SER A 67 20.15 4.61 -19.04
C SER A 67 18.85 5.35 -18.75
N GLU A 68 18.40 6.18 -19.69
CA GLU A 68 17.12 6.91 -19.60
C GLU A 68 15.92 6.06 -20.04
N THR A 69 16.16 4.89 -20.62
CA THR A 69 15.10 4.09 -21.27
C THR A 69 15.04 2.64 -20.81
N ARG A 70 16.04 2.14 -20.07
CA ARG A 70 16.11 0.75 -19.62
C ARG A 70 16.57 0.68 -18.18
N GLY A 71 16.10 -0.34 -17.46
CA GLY A 71 16.59 -0.65 -16.12
C GLY A 71 15.87 0.11 -15.02
N ILE A 72 16.22 -0.24 -13.79
CA ILE A 72 15.60 0.29 -12.58
C ILE A 72 15.86 1.79 -12.42
N GLY A 73 16.99 2.32 -12.91
CA GLY A 73 17.27 3.76 -12.86
C GLY A 73 16.27 4.59 -13.66
N ALA A 74 16.03 4.20 -14.91
CA ALA A 74 15.04 4.84 -15.78
C ALA A 74 13.65 4.79 -15.15
N ALA A 75 13.28 3.63 -14.59
CA ALA A 75 11.99 3.43 -13.94
C ALA A 75 11.80 4.35 -12.72
N ARG A 76 12.79 4.43 -11.82
CA ARG A 76 12.74 5.30 -10.63
C ARG A 76 12.58 6.77 -11.02
N ARG A 77 13.40 7.26 -11.97
CA ARG A 77 13.31 8.66 -12.44
C ARG A 77 11.96 8.98 -13.06
N TRP A 78 11.39 8.03 -13.80
CA TRP A 78 10.06 8.20 -14.38
C TRP A 78 8.98 8.30 -13.29
N VAL A 79 8.93 7.39 -12.32
CA VAL A 79 7.97 7.46 -11.20
C VAL A 79 8.14 8.76 -10.40
N GLU A 80 9.39 9.18 -10.16
CA GLU A 80 9.67 10.45 -9.46
C GLU A 80 9.11 11.65 -10.23
N ALA A 81 9.28 11.68 -11.55
CA ALA A 81 8.74 12.73 -12.41
C ALA A 81 7.21 12.74 -12.41
N GLU A 82 6.56 11.58 -12.42
CA GLU A 82 5.11 11.47 -12.33
C GLU A 82 4.58 12.01 -10.98
N PHE A 83 5.20 11.63 -9.86
CA PHE A 83 4.82 12.20 -8.56
C PHE A 83 5.06 13.71 -8.47
N LYS A 84 6.15 14.23 -9.04
CA LYS A 84 6.38 15.68 -9.11
C LYS A 84 5.34 16.39 -9.97
N SER A 85 4.94 15.78 -11.08
CA SER A 85 3.87 16.28 -11.96
C SER A 85 2.53 16.32 -11.23
N MET A 86 2.17 15.25 -10.53
CA MET A 86 0.97 15.19 -9.69
C MET A 86 1.00 16.24 -8.57
N SER A 87 2.16 16.44 -7.93
CA SER A 87 2.36 17.49 -6.94
C SER A 87 2.11 18.89 -7.53
N ALA A 88 2.66 19.17 -8.70
CA ALA A 88 2.45 20.44 -9.39
C ALA A 88 0.98 20.68 -9.74
N ALA A 89 0.24 19.63 -10.12
CA ALA A 89 -1.18 19.70 -10.45
C ALA A 89 -2.10 19.94 -9.24
N CYS A 90 -1.58 19.79 -8.01
CA CYS A 90 -2.31 20.02 -6.75
C CYS A 90 -1.69 21.13 -5.89
N ASP A 91 -1.03 22.11 -6.51
CA ASP A 91 -0.36 23.23 -5.83
C ASP A 91 0.75 22.80 -4.85
N GLN A 92 1.64 21.92 -5.32
CA GLN A 92 2.77 21.38 -4.55
C GLN A 92 2.33 20.60 -3.30
N CYS A 93 1.23 19.86 -3.38
CA CYS A 93 0.67 19.15 -2.21
C CYS A 93 1.42 17.87 -1.81
N LEU A 94 2.34 17.37 -2.64
CA LEU A 94 3.12 16.16 -2.37
C LEU A 94 4.60 16.51 -2.15
N GLU A 95 5.16 16.06 -1.03
CA GLU A 95 6.60 16.05 -0.77
C GLU A 95 7.19 14.77 -1.37
N VAL A 96 7.99 14.89 -2.43
CA VAL A 96 8.64 13.74 -3.10
C VAL A 96 10.03 13.52 -2.51
N VAL A 97 10.27 12.34 -1.95
CA VAL A 97 11.53 11.93 -1.32
C VAL A 97 12.02 10.59 -1.86
N LEU A 98 13.33 10.38 -1.76
CA LEU A 98 14.00 9.18 -2.27
C LEU A 98 14.75 8.44 -1.13
N PRO A 99 14.05 7.78 -0.19
CA PRO A 99 14.71 6.98 0.84
C PRO A 99 15.58 5.91 0.17
N LEU A 100 16.84 5.84 0.57
CA LEU A 100 17.81 4.93 -0.01
C LEU A 100 18.76 4.36 1.04
N ASP A 101 19.37 3.23 0.70
CA ASP A 101 20.51 2.67 1.40
C ASP A 101 21.42 1.91 0.41
N THR A 102 22.68 1.73 0.77
CA THR A 102 23.61 0.86 0.04
C THR A 102 23.69 -0.49 0.73
N VAL A 103 23.25 -1.54 0.05
CA VAL A 103 23.13 -2.88 0.62
C VAL A 103 24.08 -3.87 -0.08
N THR A 104 24.42 -4.94 0.63
CA THR A 104 25.19 -6.08 0.10
C THR A 104 24.68 -7.34 0.78
N GLY A 105 24.59 -8.44 0.04
CA GLY A 105 24.09 -9.71 0.56
C GLY A 105 24.10 -10.81 -0.50
N GLN A 106 23.49 -11.95 -0.18
CA GLN A 106 23.51 -13.13 -1.05
C GLN A 106 22.93 -12.86 -2.45
N ARG A 107 21.85 -12.07 -2.54
CA ARG A 107 21.18 -11.68 -3.80
C ARG A 107 21.67 -10.33 -4.34
N VAL A 108 22.65 -9.72 -3.67
CA VAL A 108 23.23 -8.40 -4.00
C VAL A 108 24.74 -8.48 -3.73
N PRO A 109 25.52 -9.18 -4.59
CA PRO A 109 26.89 -9.58 -4.27
C PRO A 109 27.88 -8.40 -4.22
N SER A 110 27.52 -7.26 -4.80
CA SER A 110 28.30 -6.03 -4.78
C SER A 110 27.49 -4.91 -4.12
N PRO A 111 28.15 -3.95 -3.43
CA PRO A 111 27.47 -2.77 -2.88
C PRO A 111 26.57 -2.11 -3.91
N THR A 112 25.27 -2.08 -3.63
CA THR A 112 24.25 -1.56 -4.54
C THR A 112 23.36 -0.58 -3.82
N GLU A 113 23.16 0.59 -4.42
CA GLU A 113 22.19 1.57 -3.96
C GLU A 113 20.77 1.13 -4.33
N VAL A 114 19.95 0.89 -3.31
CA VAL A 114 18.52 0.62 -3.44
C VAL A 114 17.78 1.89 -3.08
N VAL A 115 16.99 2.40 -4.01
CA VAL A 115 16.30 3.70 -3.90
C VAL A 115 14.80 3.48 -4.07
N ASN A 116 14.02 3.90 -3.08
CA ASN A 116 12.57 3.98 -3.20
C ASN A 116 12.16 5.34 -3.76
N VAL A 117 11.00 5.41 -4.40
CA VAL A 117 10.39 6.68 -4.81
C VAL A 117 9.11 6.88 -4.02
N VAL A 118 9.05 7.93 -3.22
CA VAL A 118 7.97 8.13 -2.25
C VAL A 118 7.39 9.53 -2.36
N ALA A 119 6.06 9.64 -2.45
CA ALA A 119 5.33 10.89 -2.38
C ALA A 119 4.52 10.96 -1.08
N ILE A 120 4.67 12.04 -0.32
CA ILE A 120 4.04 12.24 0.99
C ILE A 120 3.02 13.37 0.88
N GLN A 121 1.73 13.04 1.07
CA GLN A 121 0.66 14.01 1.21
C GLN A 121 0.38 14.25 2.70
N ARG A 122 0.79 15.41 3.22
CA ARG A 122 0.67 15.72 4.66
C ARG A 122 -0.80 15.83 5.10
N GLY A 123 -1.10 15.19 6.23
CA GLY A 123 -2.40 15.29 6.89
C GLY A 123 -2.65 16.70 7.43
N THR A 124 -3.92 17.11 7.48
CA THR A 124 -4.31 18.46 7.91
C THR A 124 -4.56 18.58 9.41
N THR A 125 -4.98 17.50 10.08
CA THR A 125 -5.33 17.53 11.51
C THR A 125 -4.46 16.62 12.35
N ASP A 126 -3.88 15.57 11.77
CA ASP A 126 -3.07 14.57 12.45
C ASP A 126 -1.94 14.10 11.51
N PRO A 127 -0.94 14.96 11.24
CA PRO A 127 0.09 14.70 10.25
C PRO A 127 1.08 13.59 10.65
N ASP A 128 1.12 13.21 11.93
CA ASP A 128 2.01 12.16 12.45
C ASP A 128 1.41 10.76 12.24
N ARG A 129 0.08 10.65 12.13
CA ARG A 129 -0.61 9.43 11.75
C ARG A 129 -0.47 9.17 10.25
N VAL A 130 0.13 8.05 9.91
CA VAL A 130 0.52 7.72 8.53
C VAL A 130 -0.19 6.47 8.03
N ILE A 131 -0.70 6.55 6.80
CA ILE A 131 -1.18 5.41 6.01
C ILE A 131 -0.27 5.28 4.80
N ILE A 132 0.37 4.12 4.66
CA ILE A 132 1.27 3.82 3.54
C ILE A 132 0.51 2.99 2.51
N ILE A 133 0.61 3.39 1.24
CA ILE A 133 0.07 2.70 0.08
C ILE A 133 1.26 2.42 -0.83
N GLN A 134 1.57 1.14 -1.03
CA GLN A 134 2.83 0.74 -1.66
C GLN A 134 2.66 -0.42 -2.66
N GLY A 135 3.65 -0.54 -3.53
CA GLY A 135 3.89 -1.65 -4.46
C GLY A 135 5.37 -1.66 -4.84
N HIS A 136 5.88 -2.76 -5.40
CA HIS A 136 7.30 -2.84 -5.76
C HIS A 136 7.54 -2.59 -7.24
N LEU A 137 8.50 -1.71 -7.51
CA LEU A 137 8.87 -1.26 -8.84
C LEU A 137 9.80 -2.25 -9.52
N ASP A 138 10.62 -2.98 -8.77
CA ASP A 138 11.54 -3.94 -9.37
C ASP A 138 10.81 -5.14 -9.98
N SER A 139 11.46 -5.78 -10.94
CA SER A 139 11.00 -7.01 -11.58
C SER A 139 12.20 -7.89 -11.89
N ARG A 140 11.99 -9.21 -11.98
CA ARG A 140 13.07 -10.12 -12.39
C ARG A 140 12.54 -11.30 -13.20
N VAL A 141 13.48 -12.01 -13.80
CA VAL A 141 13.26 -13.36 -14.30
C VAL A 141 13.43 -14.39 -13.17
N THR A 142 13.22 -15.66 -13.49
CA THR A 142 13.36 -16.76 -12.52
C THR A 142 14.73 -16.80 -11.86
N ASP A 143 15.81 -16.58 -12.62
CA ASP A 143 17.14 -16.43 -12.05
C ASP A 143 17.28 -15.08 -11.35
N VAL A 144 17.41 -15.11 -10.03
CA VAL A 144 17.53 -13.91 -9.18
C VAL A 144 18.80 -13.11 -9.43
N MET A 145 19.78 -13.69 -10.12
CA MET A 145 21.05 -13.03 -10.45
C MET A 145 21.08 -12.52 -11.89
N ASP A 146 20.07 -12.80 -12.72
CA ASP A 146 19.99 -12.25 -14.07
C ASP A 146 19.31 -10.87 -14.06
N PHE A 147 20.16 -9.85 -14.01
CA PHE A 147 19.76 -8.45 -14.04
C PHE A 147 19.76 -7.84 -15.46
N THR A 148 19.91 -8.66 -16.49
CA THR A 148 20.08 -8.21 -17.88
C THR A 148 18.93 -8.61 -18.79
N SER A 149 18.38 -9.80 -18.61
CA SER A 149 17.25 -10.29 -19.41
C SER A 149 16.00 -9.44 -19.22
N ASP A 150 15.16 -9.41 -20.25
CA ASP A 150 13.87 -8.74 -20.16
C ASP A 150 12.98 -9.41 -19.12
N ALA A 151 12.52 -8.61 -18.17
CA ALA A 151 11.57 -8.96 -17.12
C ALA A 151 10.44 -7.92 -17.15
N PRO A 152 9.47 -8.04 -18.07
CA PRO A 152 8.39 -7.07 -18.23
C PRO A 152 7.67 -6.72 -16.93
N GLY A 153 7.46 -7.71 -16.04
CA GLY A 153 6.89 -7.51 -14.71
C GLY A 153 5.56 -6.74 -14.72
N ALA A 154 4.68 -7.04 -15.68
CA ALA A 154 3.46 -6.27 -15.90
C ALA A 154 2.46 -6.42 -14.74
N ASN A 155 2.28 -7.64 -14.26
CA ASN A 155 1.45 -7.93 -13.10
C ASN A 155 2.26 -7.89 -11.81
N ASP A 156 3.50 -8.36 -11.85
CA ASP A 156 4.45 -8.47 -10.74
C ASP A 156 5.64 -7.50 -10.97
N ASP A 157 5.63 -6.29 -10.42
CA ASP A 157 4.48 -5.62 -9.77
C ASP A 157 4.21 -4.21 -10.35
N ALA A 158 4.34 -4.07 -11.68
CA ALA A 158 3.88 -2.85 -12.34
C ALA A 158 2.38 -2.59 -12.09
N SER A 159 1.58 -3.63 -11.82
CA SER A 159 0.16 -3.47 -11.49
C SER A 159 -0.07 -2.80 -10.13
N GLY A 160 0.68 -3.20 -9.09
CA GLY A 160 0.63 -2.58 -7.77
C GLY A 160 1.15 -1.16 -7.78
N VAL A 161 2.29 -0.91 -8.45
CA VAL A 161 2.81 0.47 -8.59
C VAL A 161 1.87 1.36 -9.40
N ALA A 162 1.21 0.84 -10.44
CA ALA A 162 0.19 1.59 -11.18
C ALA A 162 -0.99 1.97 -10.28
N ALA A 163 -1.44 1.07 -9.41
CA ALA A 163 -2.49 1.36 -8.43
C ALA A 163 -2.04 2.44 -7.42
N VAL A 164 -0.79 2.41 -6.95
CA VAL A 164 -0.21 3.44 -6.07
C VAL A 164 -0.21 4.81 -6.77
N MET A 165 0.29 4.87 -8.00
CA MET A 165 0.37 6.11 -8.79
C MET A 165 -1.01 6.70 -9.08
N GLU A 166 -1.97 5.85 -9.46
CA GLU A 166 -3.34 6.28 -9.72
C GLU A 166 -4.04 6.77 -8.45
N THR A 167 -3.79 6.10 -7.33
CA THR A 167 -4.27 6.54 -6.01
C THR A 167 -3.68 7.90 -5.65
N ALA A 168 -2.39 8.14 -5.89
CA ALA A 168 -1.77 9.45 -5.69
C ALA A 168 -2.41 10.52 -6.59
N ARG A 169 -2.64 10.22 -7.87
CA ARG A 169 -3.28 11.16 -8.84
C ARG A 169 -4.69 11.57 -8.42
N VAL A 170 -5.48 10.63 -7.89
CA VAL A 170 -6.87 10.86 -7.47
C VAL A 170 -6.93 11.54 -6.11
N LEU A 171 -6.24 10.99 -5.11
CA LEU A 171 -6.35 11.45 -3.72
C LEU A 171 -5.59 12.76 -3.43
N SER A 172 -4.55 13.10 -4.21
CA SER A 172 -3.82 14.37 -4.07
C SER A 172 -4.70 15.61 -4.22
N LYS A 173 -5.84 15.49 -4.93
CA LYS A 173 -6.84 16.55 -5.12
C LYS A 173 -7.71 16.82 -3.88
N ARG A 174 -7.54 16.02 -2.82
CA ARG A 174 -8.32 16.05 -1.60
C ARG A 174 -7.41 16.34 -0.40
N LYS A 175 -8.00 16.55 0.77
CA LYS A 175 -7.27 16.71 2.02
C LYS A 175 -7.75 15.65 3.00
N PHE A 176 -6.82 15.07 3.74
CA PHE A 176 -7.09 14.03 4.72
C PHE A 176 -6.57 14.46 6.08
N GLY A 177 -7.21 13.97 7.15
CA GLY A 177 -6.72 14.22 8.51
C GLY A 177 -5.34 13.59 8.75
N ALA A 178 -5.15 12.36 8.26
CA ALA A 178 -3.90 11.61 8.32
C ALA A 178 -2.98 11.92 7.12
N THR A 179 -1.68 11.69 7.29
CA THR A 179 -0.70 11.72 6.21
C THR A 179 -0.83 10.45 5.35
N LEU A 180 -0.90 10.63 4.03
CA LEU A 180 -0.86 9.53 3.06
C LEU A 180 0.53 9.45 2.44
N VAL A 181 1.08 8.24 2.36
CA VAL A 181 2.39 7.97 1.75
C VAL A 181 2.19 7.02 0.58
N TYR A 182 2.56 7.46 -0.62
CA TYR A 182 2.53 6.66 -1.85
C TYR A 182 3.95 6.22 -2.16
N ALA A 183 4.23 4.90 -2.13
CA ALA A 183 5.59 4.39 -2.22
C ALA A 183 5.75 3.34 -3.33
N ALA A 184 6.65 3.63 -4.27
CA ALA A 184 7.18 2.65 -5.21
C ALA A 184 8.53 2.14 -4.68
N LEU A 185 8.55 0.89 -4.24
CA LEU A 185 9.72 0.29 -3.58
C LEU A 185 10.66 -0.36 -4.59
N SER A 186 11.96 -0.40 -4.31
CA SER A 186 12.91 -1.23 -5.07
C SER A 186 13.44 -2.38 -4.22
N GLY A 187 13.87 -3.48 -4.83
CA GLY A 187 14.55 -4.56 -4.12
C GLY A 187 13.66 -5.49 -3.33
N GLU A 188 12.36 -5.58 -3.66
CA GLU A 188 11.49 -6.63 -3.14
C GLU A 188 12.06 -8.00 -3.50
N GLU A 189 12.41 -8.18 -4.78
CA GLU A 189 12.75 -9.47 -5.35
C GLU A 189 14.14 -9.98 -4.89
N GLN A 190 14.94 -9.05 -4.38
CA GLN A 190 16.25 -9.32 -3.79
C GLN A 190 16.20 -9.47 -2.26
N GLY A 191 14.99 -9.46 -1.67
CA GLY A 191 14.77 -9.76 -0.25
C GLY A 191 14.19 -8.60 0.54
N LEU A 192 13.12 -7.96 0.03
CA LEU A 192 12.35 -6.92 0.73
C LEU A 192 13.18 -5.68 1.12
N LEU A 193 14.21 -5.36 0.34
CA LEU A 193 15.21 -4.34 0.68
C LEU A 193 14.56 -2.95 0.77
N GLY A 194 13.76 -2.57 -0.23
CA GLY A 194 13.05 -1.29 -0.23
C GLY A 194 12.02 -1.17 0.89
N GLY A 195 11.34 -2.27 1.23
CA GLY A 195 10.43 -2.31 2.38
C GLY A 195 11.16 -2.03 3.68
N LYS A 196 12.34 -2.64 3.88
CA LYS A 196 13.19 -2.37 5.03
C LYS A 196 13.67 -0.91 5.08
N ILE A 197 14.13 -0.36 3.95
CA ILE A 197 14.59 1.03 3.85
C ILE A 197 13.45 2.00 4.21
N LEU A 198 12.23 1.76 3.71
CA LEU A 198 11.09 2.61 4.05
C LEU A 198 10.69 2.48 5.52
N ALA A 199 10.74 1.28 6.10
CA ALA A 199 10.48 1.07 7.52
C ALA A 199 11.49 1.80 8.42
N ASP A 200 12.79 1.73 8.07
CA ASP A 200 13.85 2.44 8.79
C ASP A 200 13.69 3.96 8.63
N TYR A 201 13.32 4.44 7.44
CA TYR A 201 13.01 5.85 7.18
C TYR A 201 11.81 6.33 8.02
N ALA A 202 10.71 5.58 8.05
CA ALA A 202 9.53 5.90 8.85
C ALA A 202 9.85 5.96 10.35
N LYS A 203 10.65 5.01 10.86
CA LYS A 203 11.12 4.99 12.24
C LYS A 203 11.98 6.21 12.56
N ALA A 204 12.92 6.57 11.67
CA ALA A 204 13.77 7.74 11.86
C ALA A 204 12.99 9.06 11.83
N LYS A 205 11.88 9.12 11.08
CA LYS A 205 10.97 10.26 11.04
C LYS A 205 9.93 10.28 12.17
N GLY A 206 9.86 9.23 12.99
CA GLY A 206 8.91 9.12 14.09
C GLY A 206 7.45 8.97 13.64
N TRP A 207 7.20 8.37 12.47
CA TRP A 207 5.84 8.17 11.96
C TRP A 207 5.05 7.18 12.81
N ASP A 208 3.81 7.52 13.14
CA ASP A 208 2.83 6.58 13.69
C ASP A 208 2.09 5.89 12.53
N VAL A 209 2.65 4.78 12.05
CA VAL A 209 2.11 4.05 10.90
C VAL A 209 0.91 3.22 11.34
N LEU A 210 -0.29 3.71 11.03
CA LEU A 210 -1.56 3.04 11.37
C LEU A 210 -1.84 1.85 10.45
N ALA A 211 -1.53 1.99 9.16
CA ALA A 211 -1.81 0.97 8.16
C ALA A 211 -0.80 1.00 7.01
N VAL A 212 -0.52 -0.19 6.47
CA VAL A 212 0.24 -0.38 5.23
C VAL A 212 -0.61 -1.21 4.27
N LEU A 213 -0.98 -0.62 3.15
CA LEU A 213 -1.67 -1.26 2.04
C LEU A 213 -0.62 -1.67 1.00
N ASN A 214 -0.23 -2.93 1.03
CA ASN A 214 0.71 -3.52 0.08
C ASN A 214 -0.05 -4.11 -1.11
N ASN A 215 0.10 -3.49 -2.27
CA ASN A 215 -0.52 -3.93 -3.52
C ASN A 215 0.56 -4.67 -4.30
N ASP A 216 0.42 -6.00 -4.40
CA ASP A 216 1.41 -6.86 -5.04
C ASP A 216 0.66 -7.92 -5.84
N ILE A 217 0.79 -7.86 -7.17
CA ILE A 217 0.08 -8.73 -8.13
C ILE A 217 -1.44 -8.49 -8.09
N VAL A 218 -1.88 -7.29 -8.47
CA VAL A 218 -3.29 -6.85 -8.43
C VAL A 218 -3.94 -6.67 -9.82
N GLY A 219 -3.23 -6.94 -10.90
CA GLY A 219 -3.67 -6.69 -12.28
C GLY A 219 -4.33 -7.87 -13.01
N ASN A 220 -4.56 -9.01 -12.36
CA ASN A 220 -5.09 -10.21 -13.01
C ASN A 220 -6.26 -10.86 -12.25
N THR A 221 -7.29 -11.27 -12.96
CA THR A 221 -8.46 -12.00 -12.42
C THR A 221 -8.22 -13.51 -12.34
N ARG A 222 -7.17 -14.03 -12.99
CA ARG A 222 -6.82 -15.44 -12.97
C ARG A 222 -5.61 -15.71 -12.08
N GLY A 223 -5.82 -16.43 -10.98
CA GLY A 223 -4.75 -16.90 -10.11
C GLY A 223 -3.94 -18.06 -10.70
N MET A 224 -2.79 -18.38 -10.08
CA MET A 224 -1.91 -19.48 -10.52
C MET A 224 -2.60 -20.86 -10.54
N ALA A 225 -3.65 -21.06 -9.72
CA ALA A 225 -4.45 -22.28 -9.67
C ALA A 225 -5.61 -22.30 -10.70
N ALA A 226 -5.58 -21.42 -11.71
CA ALA A 226 -6.65 -21.22 -12.70
C ALA A 226 -8.02 -20.80 -12.14
N THR A 227 -8.09 -20.43 -10.86
CA THR A 227 -9.26 -19.76 -10.27
C THR A 227 -9.43 -18.39 -10.92
N VAL A 228 -10.66 -18.11 -11.38
CA VAL A 228 -11.04 -16.78 -11.86
C VAL A 228 -11.85 -16.11 -10.75
N ASP A 229 -11.40 -14.95 -10.31
CA ASP A 229 -12.07 -14.12 -9.31
C ASP A 229 -12.10 -12.66 -9.82
N SER A 230 -13.22 -11.99 -9.62
CA SER A 230 -13.42 -10.58 -9.96
C SER A 230 -13.41 -9.68 -8.72
N GLN A 231 -13.08 -10.24 -7.55
CA GLN A 231 -12.97 -9.51 -6.30
C GLN A 231 -11.51 -9.27 -5.90
N VAL A 232 -11.23 -8.07 -5.40
CA VAL A 232 -9.96 -7.78 -4.72
C VAL A 232 -10.01 -8.41 -3.33
N ARG A 233 -8.97 -9.17 -2.99
CA ARG A 233 -8.84 -9.79 -1.68
C ARG A 233 -7.96 -8.92 -0.80
N VAL A 234 -8.52 -8.44 0.30
CA VAL A 234 -7.77 -7.71 1.33
C VAL A 234 -7.42 -8.69 2.43
N PHE A 235 -6.13 -8.96 2.58
CA PHE A 235 -5.60 -9.72 3.70
C PHE A 235 -5.15 -8.74 4.78
N SER A 236 -5.70 -8.87 5.98
CA SER A 236 -5.25 -8.13 7.15
C SER A 236 -4.64 -9.11 8.13
N GLU A 237 -3.61 -8.68 8.87
CA GLU A 237 -3.07 -9.52 9.95
C GLU A 237 -4.20 -9.83 10.94
N GLY A 238 -4.32 -11.10 11.33
CA GLY A 238 -5.16 -11.46 12.45
C GLY A 238 -4.64 -10.79 13.73
N VAL A 239 -5.43 -10.86 14.80
CA VAL A 239 -4.98 -10.38 16.11
C VAL A 239 -3.66 -11.06 16.47
N ARG A 240 -2.61 -10.28 16.75
CA ARG A 240 -1.34 -10.82 17.21
C ARG A 240 -1.60 -11.69 18.43
N SER A 241 -1.03 -12.89 18.46
CA SER A 241 -1.21 -13.83 19.59
C SER A 241 -0.73 -13.23 20.94
N ALA A 242 0.14 -12.22 20.89
CA ALA A 242 0.64 -11.49 22.05
C ALA A 242 -0.07 -10.14 22.31
N GLU A 243 -1.19 -9.84 21.63
CA GLU A 243 -1.95 -8.59 21.84
C GLU A 243 -2.51 -8.54 23.27
N THR A 244 -2.22 -7.45 24.00
CA THR A 244 -2.86 -7.19 25.30
C THR A 244 -4.29 -6.70 25.13
N GLN A 245 -5.14 -6.89 26.15
CA GLN A 245 -6.54 -6.46 26.08
C GLN A 245 -6.70 -4.94 25.86
N ALA A 246 -5.77 -4.12 26.36
CA ALA A 246 -5.75 -2.68 26.11
C ALA A 246 -5.44 -2.36 24.64
N GLN A 247 -4.46 -3.03 24.04
CA GLN A 247 -4.14 -2.90 22.60
C GLN A 247 -5.29 -3.37 21.72
N GLY A 248 -5.96 -4.46 22.09
CA GLY A 248 -7.14 -4.95 21.37
C GLY A 248 -8.36 -4.04 21.50
N ASN A 249 -8.53 -3.36 22.64
CA ASN A 249 -9.58 -2.35 22.81
C ASN A 249 -9.26 -1.08 22.01
N ALA A 250 -8.01 -0.65 21.99
CA ALA A 250 -7.55 0.47 21.17
C ALA A 250 -7.80 0.16 19.69
N ARG A 251 -7.29 -0.95 19.14
CA ARG A 251 -7.52 -1.37 17.74
C ARG A 251 -9.00 -1.39 17.36
N ARG A 252 -9.86 -1.98 18.19
CA ARG A 252 -11.32 -2.00 17.95
C ARG A 252 -11.98 -0.62 17.99
N SER A 253 -11.38 0.35 18.67
CA SER A 253 -11.90 1.71 18.74
C SER A 253 -11.50 2.58 17.56
N VAL A 254 -10.38 2.27 16.87
CA VAL A 254 -9.88 3.05 15.73
C VAL A 254 -10.41 2.55 14.37
N GLY A 255 -10.89 1.29 14.30
CA GLY A 255 -11.43 0.69 13.07
C GLY A 255 -10.38 -0.08 12.29
#